data_AF-A0A0M5MH66-F1
#
_entry.id   AF-A0A0M5MH66-F1
#
_cell.length_a   1.000
_cell.length_b   1.000
_cell.length_c   1.000
_cell.angle_alpha   90.00
_cell.angle_beta   90.00
_cell.angle_gamma   90.00
#
_symmetry.space_group_name_H-M   'P 1'
#
loop_
_entity.id
_entity.type
_entity.pdbx_description
1 polymer ?
#
loop_
_entity_poly.entity_id
_entity_poly.type
_entity_poly.pdbx_seq_one_letter_code
_entity_poly.pdbx_strand_id
1 'polypeptide(L)'
;MLTMSNFLPMGIVCLTLFTGSLISDKVPLAQDLQLTNQPVNIASLVNGQYQFCSQPDPQDWRDGAGVCFNFSKTGNQVNGYYGYPHSDQFVCVRGIADKNRITGEGLSILWDIPQKNTVDSAEFKWDAEEHLTLSQANILNTVNVDEDSATWILYRKALLNLEGFYQYNRPRMTPVSQLCQWSFNS
;
A
#
# COMPACT_ATOMS: atom_id res chain seq x y z
N MET A 1 61.21 -38.35 -55.37
CA MET A 1 60.47 -37.26 -54.68
C MET A 1 61.46 -36.55 -53.78
N LEU A 2 61.75 -35.30 -54.09
CA LEU A 2 62.60 -34.39 -53.33
C LEU A 2 61.80 -33.83 -52.15
N THR A 3 62.36 -33.80 -50.95
CA THR A 3 61.99 -32.79 -49.95
C THR A 3 63.22 -32.34 -49.17
N MET A 4 63.34 -31.02 -49.13
CA MET A 4 64.40 -30.21 -48.55
C MET A 4 64.19 -29.98 -47.05
N SER A 5 65.31 -30.06 -46.32
CA SER A 5 65.88 -29.10 -45.35
C SER A 5 65.02 -28.33 -44.32
N ASN A 6 65.53 -28.47 -43.08
CA ASN A 6 65.91 -27.46 -42.09
C ASN A 6 64.86 -26.87 -41.12
N PHE A 7 65.29 -26.88 -39.85
CA PHE A 7 65.29 -25.80 -38.84
C PHE A 7 64.88 -26.30 -37.43
N LEU A 8 65.89 -26.46 -36.58
CA LEU A 8 65.83 -26.35 -35.11
C LEU A 8 65.65 -24.85 -34.73
N PRO A 9 65.07 -24.48 -33.56
CA PRO A 9 65.60 -24.82 -32.24
C PRO A 9 64.57 -25.15 -31.13
N MET A 10 65.00 -25.97 -30.15
CA MET A 10 64.28 -26.20 -28.90
C MET A 10 64.26 -24.95 -28.02
N GLY A 11 63.09 -24.70 -27.42
CA GLY A 11 62.76 -23.48 -26.70
C GLY A 11 63.30 -23.41 -25.27
N ILE A 12 63.47 -22.16 -24.85
CA ILE A 12 63.53 -21.74 -23.44
C ILE A 12 62.54 -20.58 -23.33
N VAL A 13 61.46 -20.73 -22.56
CA VAL A 13 60.78 -19.57 -21.96
C VAL A 13 60.27 -19.91 -20.56
N CYS A 14 60.77 -19.08 -19.63
CA CYS A 14 60.48 -18.81 -18.23
C CYS A 14 59.18 -19.32 -17.58
N LEU A 15 59.37 -19.92 -16.39
CA LEU A 15 58.39 -19.98 -15.31
C LEU A 15 58.00 -18.57 -14.85
N THR A 16 56.71 -18.23 -14.91
CA THR A 16 56.15 -17.05 -14.23
C THR A 16 55.60 -17.46 -12.86
N LEU A 17 56.11 -16.80 -11.81
CA LEU A 17 55.58 -16.87 -10.45
C LEU A 17 54.37 -15.93 -10.37
N PHE A 18 53.16 -16.48 -10.22
CA PHE A 18 51.97 -15.71 -9.86
C PHE A 18 52.00 -15.42 -8.36
N THR A 19 52.31 -14.19 -7.99
CA THR A 19 52.06 -13.64 -6.66
C THR A 19 50.58 -13.29 -6.55
N GLY A 20 49.81 -14.16 -5.89
CA GLY A 20 48.41 -13.89 -5.56
C GLY A 20 48.30 -12.73 -4.57
N SER A 21 47.75 -11.61 -5.01
CA SER A 21 47.29 -10.54 -4.11
C SER A 21 45.86 -10.87 -3.67
N LEU A 22 45.68 -11.21 -2.39
CA LEU A 22 44.36 -11.30 -1.76
C LEU A 22 43.84 -9.87 -1.58
N ILE A 23 43.04 -9.40 -2.54
CA ILE A 23 42.24 -8.19 -2.37
C ILE A 23 41.13 -8.58 -1.40
N SER A 24 41.26 -8.18 -0.14
CA SER A 24 40.19 -8.27 0.85
C SER A 24 39.14 -7.22 0.48
N ASP A 25 38.24 -7.59 -0.43
CA ASP A 25 37.03 -6.81 -0.68
C ASP A 25 36.18 -6.87 0.58
N LYS A 26 36.26 -5.81 1.39
CA LYS A 26 35.27 -5.52 2.41
C LYS A 26 33.95 -5.26 1.70
N VAL A 27 33.14 -6.31 1.59
CA VAL A 27 31.74 -6.21 1.22
C VAL A 27 31.12 -5.15 2.11
N PRO A 28 30.59 -4.04 1.57
CA PRO A 28 29.80 -3.12 2.37
C PRO A 28 28.55 -3.89 2.78
N LEU A 29 28.53 -4.25 4.07
CA LEU A 29 27.38 -4.81 4.75
C LEU A 29 26.18 -3.91 4.44
N ALA A 30 25.12 -4.51 3.88
CA ALA A 30 23.88 -3.82 3.57
C ALA A 30 23.47 -2.95 4.76
N GLN A 31 23.27 -1.66 4.50
CA GLN A 31 22.64 -0.78 5.46
C GLN A 31 21.25 -1.36 5.72
N ASP A 32 21.10 -1.94 6.91
CA ASP A 32 19.82 -2.27 7.49
C ASP A 32 19.03 -0.97 7.53
N LEU A 33 18.14 -0.78 6.54
CA LEU A 33 17.16 0.28 6.53
C LEU A 33 16.20 -0.04 7.66
N GLN A 34 16.62 0.28 8.88
CA GLN A 34 15.71 0.41 10.00
C GLN A 34 14.69 1.45 9.56
N LEU A 35 13.53 0.96 9.14
CA LEU A 35 12.34 1.74 8.84
C LEU A 35 12.01 2.44 10.15
N THR A 36 12.61 3.61 10.35
CA THR A 36 12.50 4.32 11.61
C THR A 36 11.02 4.58 11.84
N ASN A 37 10.56 4.12 12.99
CA ASN A 37 9.19 4.23 13.45
C ASN A 37 8.89 5.69 13.86
N GLN A 38 9.27 6.64 13.01
CA GLN A 38 9.03 8.05 13.20
C GLN A 38 7.52 8.25 13.07
N PRO A 39 6.88 8.96 14.02
CA PRO A 39 5.48 9.34 13.89
C PRO A 39 5.34 10.18 12.61
N VAL A 40 4.83 9.57 11.55
CA VAL A 40 4.71 10.24 10.26
C VAL A 40 3.52 11.18 10.30
N ASN A 41 3.73 12.44 9.94
CA ASN A 41 2.68 13.45 9.77
C ASN A 41 2.11 13.39 8.35
N ILE A 42 0.92 12.81 8.19
CA ILE A 42 0.26 12.62 6.88
C ILE A 42 -0.01 13.95 6.17
N ALA A 43 -0.38 14.99 6.91
CA ALA A 43 -0.60 16.31 6.33
C ALA A 43 0.67 16.87 5.67
N SER A 44 1.86 16.55 6.20
CA SER A 44 3.15 17.02 5.71
C SER A 44 3.74 16.23 4.53
N LEU A 45 3.14 15.09 4.17
CA LEU A 45 3.58 14.31 3.01
C LEU A 45 3.49 15.15 1.74
N VAL A 46 4.40 14.92 0.80
CA VAL A 46 4.30 15.50 -0.55
C VAL A 46 3.12 14.86 -1.31
N ASN A 47 2.81 15.38 -2.50
CA ASN A 47 1.83 14.73 -3.36
C ASN A 47 2.35 13.36 -3.80
N GLY A 48 1.49 12.34 -3.79
CA GLY A 48 1.91 10.98 -4.10
C GLY A 48 0.89 9.91 -3.76
N GLN A 49 1.34 8.67 -3.81
CA GLN A 49 0.57 7.48 -3.43
C GLN A 49 1.24 6.84 -2.22
N TYR A 50 0.44 6.46 -1.23
CA TYR A 50 0.92 6.00 0.06
C TYR A 50 0.10 4.82 0.57
N GLN A 51 0.76 3.95 1.34
CA GLN A 51 0.09 2.94 2.13
C GLN A 51 0.61 3.01 3.56
N PHE A 52 -0.33 3.11 4.50
CA PHE A 52 -0.09 3.11 5.93
C PHE A 52 -0.83 1.94 6.54
N CYS A 53 -0.18 1.14 7.37
CA CYS A 53 -0.81 0.00 8.03
C CYS A 53 -0.60 0.02 9.54
N SER A 54 -1.54 -0.54 10.31
CA SER A 54 -1.43 -0.61 11.78
C SER A 54 -0.33 -1.56 12.26
N GLN A 55 0.20 -2.42 11.37
CA GLN A 55 1.32 -3.30 11.64
C GLN A 55 2.49 -3.07 10.67
N PRO A 56 3.73 -3.39 11.08
CA PRO A 56 4.92 -3.27 10.22
C PRO A 56 4.77 -4.05 8.91
N ASP A 57 5.52 -3.62 7.87
CA ASP A 57 5.59 -4.32 6.59
C ASP A 57 6.02 -5.78 6.79
N PRO A 58 5.19 -6.76 6.39
CA PRO A 58 5.41 -8.17 6.69
C PRO A 58 6.64 -8.78 5.98
N GLN A 59 7.26 -8.08 5.02
CA GLN A 59 8.42 -8.54 4.24
C GLN A 59 8.21 -9.89 3.53
N ASP A 60 6.97 -10.22 3.19
CA ASP A 60 6.59 -11.44 2.48
C ASP A 60 5.60 -11.13 1.35
N TRP A 61 4.84 -12.15 0.90
CA TRP A 61 3.88 -12.03 -0.20
C TRP A 61 2.62 -11.23 0.15
N ARG A 62 2.41 -10.86 1.42
CA ARG A 62 1.23 -10.13 1.86
C ARG A 62 1.28 -8.66 1.42
N ASP A 63 0.11 -8.15 1.03
CA ASP A 63 -0.07 -6.77 0.59
C ASP A 63 -0.14 -5.79 1.76
N GLY A 64 -0.32 -6.30 2.98
CA GLY A 64 -0.25 -5.54 4.22
C GLY A 64 -0.57 -6.39 5.44
N ALA A 65 -0.44 -5.79 6.62
CA ALA A 65 -0.71 -6.43 7.90
C ALA A 65 -1.54 -5.50 8.81
N GLY A 66 -2.53 -6.06 9.50
CA GLY A 66 -3.53 -5.29 10.22
C GLY A 66 -4.52 -4.57 9.28
N VAL A 67 -5.00 -3.41 9.73
CA VAL A 67 -5.79 -2.48 8.89
C VAL A 67 -4.86 -1.54 8.17
N CYS A 68 -5.20 -1.21 6.93
CA CYS A 68 -4.37 -0.36 6.09
C CYS A 68 -5.20 0.74 5.41
N PHE A 69 -4.59 1.90 5.22
CA PHE A 69 -5.08 2.96 4.36
C PHE A 69 -4.16 3.12 3.16
N ASN A 70 -4.67 2.85 1.96
CA ASN A 70 -3.97 3.07 0.70
C ASN A 70 -4.61 4.23 -0.05
N PHE A 71 -3.86 5.31 -0.27
CA PHE A 71 -4.41 6.59 -0.71
C PHE A 71 -3.48 7.40 -1.60
N SER A 72 -4.13 8.22 -2.42
CA SER A 72 -3.52 9.33 -3.14
C SER A 72 -3.63 10.62 -2.34
N LYS A 73 -2.60 11.46 -2.39
CA LYS A 73 -2.57 12.79 -1.78
C LYS A 73 -2.26 13.88 -2.79
N THR A 74 -3.03 14.95 -2.76
CA THR A 74 -2.84 16.18 -3.55
C THR A 74 -3.09 17.40 -2.65
N GLY A 75 -2.05 18.15 -2.31
CA GLY A 75 -2.12 19.16 -1.25
C GLY A 75 -2.54 18.49 0.06
N ASN A 76 -3.51 19.06 0.78
CA ASN A 76 -4.05 18.43 1.99
C ASN A 76 -5.18 17.42 1.72
N GLN A 77 -5.61 17.27 0.47
CA GLN A 77 -6.65 16.31 0.13
C GLN A 77 -6.08 14.91 0.02
N VAL A 78 -6.81 13.94 0.57
CA VAL A 78 -6.55 12.51 0.41
C VAL A 78 -7.77 11.82 -0.17
N ASN A 79 -7.53 10.77 -0.95
CA ASN A 79 -8.57 9.88 -1.47
C ASN A 79 -8.00 8.47 -1.62
N GLY A 80 -8.63 7.50 -0.96
CA GLY A 80 -8.14 6.15 -0.91
C GLY A 80 -9.10 5.21 -0.19
N TYR A 81 -8.70 3.96 -0.04
CA TYR A 81 -9.50 2.93 0.64
C TYR A 81 -8.80 2.47 1.91
N TYR A 82 -9.63 2.28 2.93
CA TYR A 82 -9.27 1.81 4.26
C TYR A 82 -9.88 0.43 4.47
N GLY A 83 -9.09 -0.53 4.96
CA GLY A 83 -9.60 -1.84 5.33
C GLY A 83 -8.51 -2.90 5.48
N TYR A 84 -8.91 -4.16 5.62
CA TYR A 84 -7.97 -5.27 5.76
C TYR A 84 -7.49 -5.73 4.38
N PRO A 85 -6.17 -5.76 4.11
CA PRO A 85 -5.58 -6.08 2.79
C PRO A 85 -6.06 -7.39 2.13
N HIS A 86 -6.55 -8.34 2.90
CA HIS A 86 -6.97 -9.67 2.45
C HIS A 86 -8.43 -9.97 2.77
N SER A 87 -9.27 -8.93 2.79
CA SER A 87 -10.72 -9.01 2.99
C SER A 87 -11.48 -8.39 1.82
N ASP A 88 -12.80 -8.48 1.85
CA ASP A 88 -13.74 -7.71 1.03
C ASP A 88 -14.28 -6.46 1.75
N GLN A 89 -13.81 -6.19 2.97
CA GLN A 89 -14.31 -5.13 3.84
C GLN A 89 -13.47 -3.88 3.68
N PHE A 90 -13.95 -2.96 2.83
CA PHE A 90 -13.28 -1.69 2.58
C PHE A 90 -14.24 -0.50 2.66
N VAL A 91 -13.69 0.62 3.09
CA VAL A 91 -14.34 1.94 3.06
C VAL A 91 -13.44 2.89 2.30
N CYS A 92 -13.98 3.54 1.28
CA CYS A 92 -13.31 4.65 0.64
C CYS A 92 -13.45 5.91 1.48
N VAL A 93 -12.32 6.53 1.78
CA VAL A 93 -12.23 7.75 2.56
C VAL A 93 -11.66 8.83 1.67
N ARG A 94 -12.40 9.93 1.54
CA ARG A 94 -11.88 11.18 0.98
C ARG A 94 -11.97 12.28 2.03
N GLY A 95 -10.98 13.15 2.10
CA GLY A 95 -11.01 14.20 3.09
C GLY A 95 -9.77 15.07 3.10
N ILE A 96 -9.67 15.87 4.17
CA ILE A 96 -8.55 16.76 4.44
C ILE A 96 -7.70 16.14 5.55
N ALA A 97 -6.41 16.01 5.30
CA ALA A 97 -5.43 15.58 6.28
C ALA A 97 -4.99 16.78 7.16
N ASP A 98 -5.09 16.60 8.49
CA ASP A 98 -4.48 17.45 9.51
C ASP A 98 -3.69 16.55 10.48
N LYS A 99 -2.38 16.76 10.54
CA LYS A 99 -1.44 15.82 11.20
C LYS A 99 -1.67 14.39 10.68
N ASN A 100 -2.14 13.49 11.55
CA ASN A 100 -2.39 12.07 11.28
C ASN A 100 -3.88 11.75 11.16
N ARG A 101 -4.72 12.79 11.16
CA ARG A 101 -6.16 12.66 11.11
C ARG A 101 -6.66 13.10 9.75
N ILE A 102 -7.64 12.37 9.24
CA ILE A 102 -8.33 12.68 8.00
C ILE A 102 -9.79 12.90 8.36
N THR A 103 -10.32 14.07 8.01
CA THR A 103 -11.73 14.40 8.17
C THR A 103 -12.37 14.59 6.81
N GLY A 104 -13.49 13.92 6.55
CA GLY A 104 -14.22 14.06 5.29
C GLY A 104 -15.40 13.11 5.18
N GLU A 105 -15.50 12.40 4.06
CA GLU A 105 -16.60 11.49 3.73
C GLU A 105 -16.11 10.07 3.55
N GLY A 106 -17.00 9.12 3.84
CA GLY A 106 -16.77 7.68 3.69
C GLY A 106 -17.72 7.08 2.65
N LEU A 107 -17.30 6.04 1.95
CA LEU A 107 -18.11 5.31 0.98
C LEU A 107 -17.86 3.82 1.08
N SER A 108 -18.92 3.02 1.27
CA SER A 108 -18.84 1.56 1.29
C SER A 108 -19.85 0.93 0.34
N ILE A 109 -19.53 -0.28 -0.13
CA ILE A 109 -20.47 -1.16 -0.82
C ILE A 109 -20.88 -2.26 0.16
N LEU A 110 -22.17 -2.54 0.25
CA LEU A 110 -22.68 -3.71 0.94
C LEU A 110 -23.37 -4.62 -0.08
N TRP A 111 -22.96 -5.88 -0.08
CA TRP A 111 -23.53 -6.94 -0.91
C TRP A 111 -24.65 -7.65 -0.14
N ASP A 112 -25.73 -8.03 -0.83
CA ASP A 112 -26.78 -8.93 -0.35
C ASP A 112 -27.50 -8.54 0.95
N ILE A 113 -27.86 -7.26 1.09
CA ILE A 113 -28.71 -6.82 2.20
C ILE A 113 -30.19 -6.91 1.79
N PRO A 114 -31.03 -7.67 2.52
CA PRO A 114 -32.48 -7.54 2.40
C PRO A 114 -32.87 -6.08 2.64
N GLN A 115 -33.67 -5.48 1.74
CA GLN A 115 -34.02 -4.03 1.65
C GLN A 115 -34.51 -3.33 2.94
N LYS A 116 -34.56 -4.04 4.07
CA LYS A 116 -35.06 -3.54 5.34
C LYS A 116 -33.99 -3.67 6.40
N ASN A 117 -33.07 -2.71 6.43
CA ASN A 117 -32.42 -2.20 7.63
C ASN A 117 -31.93 -0.78 7.30
N THR A 118 -32.57 0.21 7.89
CA THR A 118 -32.04 1.57 7.95
C THR A 118 -30.61 1.49 8.46
N VAL A 119 -29.63 1.91 7.65
CA VAL A 119 -28.27 2.12 8.16
C VAL A 119 -28.41 3.15 9.25
N ASP A 120 -28.10 2.77 10.49
CA ASP A 120 -28.23 3.66 11.62
C ASP A 120 -27.35 4.89 11.35
N SER A 121 -27.96 6.07 11.36
CA SER A 121 -27.25 7.34 11.13
C SER A 121 -26.30 7.70 12.28
N ALA A 122 -26.39 6.95 13.39
CA ALA A 122 -25.53 7.04 14.54
C ALA A 122 -24.04 6.87 14.17
N GLU A 123 -23.19 7.45 15.01
CA GLU A 123 -21.75 7.30 14.91
C GLU A 123 -21.35 5.88 15.33
N PHE A 124 -20.55 5.20 14.49
CA PHE A 124 -20.01 3.88 14.80
C PHE A 124 -18.52 3.79 14.44
N LYS A 125 -17.83 2.87 15.12
CA LYS A 125 -16.43 2.51 14.87
C LYS A 125 -16.39 1.37 13.87
N TRP A 126 -15.64 1.55 12.78
CA TRP A 126 -15.60 0.57 11.71
C TRP A 126 -14.67 -0.61 12.04
N ASP A 127 -13.53 -0.35 12.67
CA ASP A 127 -12.57 -1.34 13.17
C ASP A 127 -12.60 -1.46 14.70
N ALA A 128 -12.14 -2.59 15.22
CA ALA A 128 -12.12 -2.90 16.66
C ALA A 128 -11.18 -1.98 17.45
N GLU A 129 -10.14 -1.48 16.80
CA GLU A 129 -9.18 -0.53 17.33
C GLU A 129 -9.62 0.93 17.16
N GLU A 130 -10.83 1.16 16.63
CA GLU A 130 -11.52 2.44 16.55
C GLU A 130 -10.81 3.54 15.73
N HIS A 131 -9.94 3.17 14.79
CA HIS A 131 -9.21 4.13 13.97
C HIS A 131 -10.11 4.87 13.00
N LEU A 132 -11.12 4.22 12.43
CA LEU A 132 -12.11 4.82 11.53
C LEU A 132 -13.47 4.94 12.21
N THR A 133 -13.98 6.16 12.26
CA THR A 133 -15.32 6.48 12.73
C THR A 133 -16.18 7.00 11.58
N LEU A 134 -17.38 6.44 11.42
CA LEU A 134 -18.33 6.78 10.36
C LEU A 134 -19.67 7.19 10.98
N SER A 135 -20.36 8.14 10.36
CA SER A 135 -21.70 8.57 10.79
C SER A 135 -22.44 9.28 9.66
N GLN A 136 -23.71 9.62 9.90
CA GLN A 136 -24.56 10.34 8.94
C GLN A 136 -24.65 9.59 7.60
N ALA A 137 -24.97 8.30 7.70
CA ALA A 137 -25.11 7.41 6.57
C ALA A 137 -26.31 7.81 5.69
N ASN A 138 -26.11 7.76 4.38
CA ASN A 138 -27.14 7.91 3.37
C ASN A 138 -27.00 6.77 2.35
N ILE A 139 -28.09 6.05 2.11
CA ILE A 139 -28.13 4.99 1.09
C ILE A 139 -28.30 5.66 -0.26
N LEU A 140 -27.31 5.53 -1.14
CA LEU A 140 -27.29 6.23 -2.42
C LEU A 140 -28.05 5.49 -3.52
N ASN A 141 -27.83 4.18 -3.68
CA ASN A 141 -28.46 3.35 -4.71
C ASN A 141 -28.26 1.86 -4.40
N THR A 142 -29.21 1.02 -4.86
CA THR A 142 -29.04 -0.43 -5.01
C THR A 142 -28.83 -0.71 -6.51
N VAL A 143 -27.64 -1.16 -6.90
CA VAL A 143 -27.33 -1.52 -8.30
C VAL A 143 -27.38 -3.03 -8.42
N ASN A 144 -28.13 -3.55 -9.38
CA ASN A 144 -28.05 -4.97 -9.74
C ASN A 144 -26.81 -5.18 -10.60
N VAL A 145 -25.84 -5.94 -10.09
CA VAL A 145 -24.64 -6.36 -10.81
C VAL A 145 -24.74 -7.88 -10.95
N ASP A 146 -24.96 -8.34 -12.18
CA ASP A 146 -24.89 -9.77 -12.55
C ASP A 146 -25.57 -10.74 -11.55
N GLU A 147 -26.83 -10.44 -11.18
CA GLU A 147 -27.72 -11.14 -10.23
C GLU A 147 -27.66 -10.72 -8.75
N ASP A 148 -26.60 -10.01 -8.33
CA ASP A 148 -26.45 -9.53 -6.95
C ASP A 148 -26.83 -8.04 -6.83
N SER A 149 -27.37 -7.66 -5.67
CA SER A 149 -27.74 -6.26 -5.41
C SER A 149 -26.68 -5.59 -4.52
N ALA A 150 -26.00 -4.58 -5.06
CA ALA A 150 -24.98 -3.82 -4.36
C ALA A 150 -25.59 -2.52 -3.83
N THR A 151 -25.60 -2.35 -2.50
CA THR A 151 -26.06 -1.10 -1.86
C THR A 151 -24.88 -0.20 -1.55
N TRP A 152 -24.89 1.01 -2.09
CA TRP A 152 -23.89 2.03 -1.81
C TRP A 152 -24.31 2.87 -0.61
N ILE A 153 -23.40 3.03 0.36
CA ILE A 153 -23.62 3.88 1.52
C ILE A 153 -22.59 4.99 1.54
N LEU A 154 -23.08 6.22 1.52
CA LEU A 154 -22.29 7.43 1.74
C LEU A 154 -22.39 7.86 3.19
N TYR A 155 -21.26 7.96 3.86
CA TYR A 155 -21.14 8.55 5.19
C TYR A 155 -20.71 10.01 5.03
N ARG A 156 -21.54 10.96 5.44
CA ARG A 156 -21.23 12.39 5.35
C ARG A 156 -20.13 12.83 6.31
N LYS A 157 -19.83 12.01 7.32
CA LYS A 157 -18.71 12.22 8.24
C LYS A 157 -17.91 10.95 8.40
N ALA A 158 -16.66 11.01 7.97
CA ALA A 158 -15.60 10.05 8.24
C ALA A 158 -14.46 10.74 8.99
N LEU A 159 -14.04 10.13 10.10
CA LEU A 159 -12.86 10.52 10.87
C LEU A 159 -11.92 9.32 10.95
N LEU A 160 -10.77 9.42 10.29
CA LEU A 160 -9.74 8.39 10.29
C LEU A 160 -8.51 8.90 11.05
N ASN A 161 -8.02 8.16 12.04
CA ASN A 161 -6.78 8.44 12.76
C ASN A 161 -5.72 7.39 12.43
N LEU A 162 -4.58 7.84 11.88
CA LEU A 162 -3.46 6.99 11.49
C LEU A 162 -2.25 7.17 12.41
N GLU A 163 -2.46 7.72 13.61
CA GLU A 163 -1.44 7.76 14.65
C GLU A 163 -0.98 6.33 15.00
N GLY A 164 0.34 6.11 14.99
CA GLY A 164 0.93 4.79 15.23
C GLY A 164 0.99 3.86 14.02
N PHE A 165 0.48 4.28 12.85
CA PHE A 165 0.60 3.48 11.63
C PHE A 165 2.00 3.55 11.03
N TYR A 166 2.40 2.43 10.42
CA TYR A 166 3.65 2.27 9.69
C TYR A 166 3.45 2.67 8.23
N GLN A 167 4.24 3.63 7.75
CA GLN A 167 4.31 3.92 6.31
C GLN A 167 5.05 2.79 5.60
N TYR A 168 4.44 2.23 4.56
CA TYR A 168 5.09 1.23 3.71
C TYR A 168 5.84 1.92 2.57
N ASN A 169 6.91 1.29 2.10
CA ASN A 169 7.79 1.86 1.06
C ASN A 169 7.09 2.07 -0.29
N ARG A 170 6.02 1.32 -0.55
CA ARG A 170 5.15 1.47 -1.72
C ARG A 170 3.75 0.95 -1.41
N PRO A 171 2.71 1.49 -2.07
CA PRO A 171 1.39 0.87 -2.09
C PRO A 171 1.47 -0.54 -2.69
N ARG A 172 0.80 -1.50 -2.06
CA ARG A 172 0.72 -2.90 -2.49
C ARG A 172 -0.71 -3.40 -2.58
N MET A 173 -1.61 -2.92 -1.72
CA MET A 173 -3.01 -3.27 -1.82
C MET A 173 -3.54 -2.90 -3.21
N THR A 174 -4.37 -3.78 -3.76
CA THR A 174 -5.04 -3.54 -5.04
C THR A 174 -6.39 -2.86 -4.78
N PRO A 175 -6.71 -1.75 -5.46
CA PRO A 175 -8.00 -1.09 -5.30
C PRO A 175 -9.15 -2.00 -5.75
N VAL A 176 -10.24 -2.01 -5.01
CA VAL A 176 -11.51 -2.60 -5.48
C VAL A 176 -12.03 -1.70 -6.60
N SER A 177 -12.08 -2.22 -7.84
CA SER A 177 -12.29 -1.44 -9.08
C SER A 177 -13.56 -0.59 -9.11
N GLN A 178 -14.55 -0.92 -8.27
CA GLN A 178 -15.79 -0.17 -8.13
C GLN A 178 -15.70 0.89 -7.01
N LEU A 179 -15.01 0.59 -5.90
CA LEU A 179 -14.95 1.45 -4.73
C LEU A 179 -14.07 2.69 -5.01
N CYS A 180 -14.38 3.82 -4.35
CA CYS A 180 -13.73 5.15 -4.53
C CYS A 180 -14.05 5.87 -5.85
N GLN A 181 -14.95 5.32 -6.67
CA GLN A 181 -15.55 6.08 -7.77
C GLN A 181 -16.67 6.97 -7.23
N TRP A 182 -16.34 8.22 -6.90
CA TRP A 182 -17.27 9.16 -6.26
C TRP A 182 -18.34 9.74 -7.22
N SER A 183 -18.40 9.27 -8.46
CA SER A 183 -19.36 9.71 -9.47
C SER A 183 -20.73 9.06 -9.24
N PHE A 184 -21.45 9.56 -8.25
CA PHE A 184 -22.89 9.33 -8.14
C PHE A 184 -23.58 10.45 -8.92
N ASN A 185 -24.08 10.15 -10.11
CA ASN A 185 -24.95 11.11 -10.80
C ASN A 185 -26.20 11.30 -9.94
N SER A 186 -26.30 12.49 -9.35
CA SER A 186 -27.52 13.01 -8.71
C SER A 186 -28.61 13.27 -9.72
#